data_AF-A0A935AYC4-F1
#
_entry.id   AF-A0A935AYC4-F1
#
_cell.length_a   1.000
_cell.length_b   1.000
_cell.length_c   1.000
_cell.angle_alpha   90.00
_cell.angle_beta   90.00
_cell.angle_gamma   90.00
#
_symmetry.space_group_name_H-M   'P 1'
#
loop_
_entity.id
_entity.type
_entity.pdbx_description
1 polymer ?
#
loop_
_entity_poly.entity_id
_entity_poly.type
_entity_poly.pdbx_seq_one_letter_code
_entity_poly.pdbx_strand_id
1 'polypeptide(L)'
;MSAAMLVAITMVGSSACAPVQTSGPTRTAYVEIPAVPLPRLTAIEISAAALDAVACQACSAGQAPDEARFFSGDLPLQSIDAILAGKWGDGSAALPTPALGNLFVSGYFGGIYLRGELASVGAGRPAPDQTPIAGALASLGGGALASIDEIAAGLTRVARSGTDDEVRTAAGAWAVVLAAIQGYNRGYLEVAIANPPPGVAVDPARLDCRSFFDCRSDVLPLAALDGLDAQRRALAAPPDAVWAAWADVVNGIGAASVSGGSGVWTTLLSHAGFNESSYDAIIDLSVGFLEVTQAAMLTDLAAVAGGDAEVGRRGLMATAGLVVWAGSYFAGLASPLVDGTRPLLRCDGGAVVSTR
;
A
#
# COMPACT_ATOMS: atom_id res chain seq x y z
N MET A 1 54.16 -5.85 -0.78
CA MET A 1 52.93 -5.50 -1.51
C MET A 1 52.12 -6.78 -1.56
N SER A 2 50.96 -6.97 -0.94
CA SER A 2 50.01 -6.05 -0.31
C SER A 2 49.31 -6.76 0.85
N ALA A 3 48.82 -5.95 1.79
CA ALA A 3 48.09 -6.34 2.98
C ALA A 3 46.75 -7.01 2.63
N ALA A 4 46.46 -8.15 3.26
CA ALA A 4 45.12 -8.71 3.33
C ALA A 4 44.42 -8.10 4.56
N MET A 5 43.56 -7.13 4.30
CA MET A 5 42.73 -6.46 5.29
C MET A 5 41.54 -7.38 5.61
N LEU A 6 41.57 -7.95 6.80
CA LEU A 6 40.48 -8.75 7.37
C LEU A 6 39.32 -7.78 7.69
N VAL A 7 38.30 -7.73 6.83
CA VAL A 7 37.06 -7.00 7.13
C VAL A 7 36.20 -7.91 7.99
N ALA A 8 36.10 -7.57 9.27
CA ALA A 8 35.11 -8.13 10.17
C ALA A 8 33.73 -7.67 9.70
N ILE A 9 32.92 -8.60 9.18
CA ILE A 9 31.49 -8.38 8.98
C ILE A 9 30.87 -8.33 10.37
N THR A 10 30.65 -7.11 10.88
CA THR A 10 29.75 -6.89 12.00
C THR A 10 28.35 -7.26 11.53
N MET A 11 27.92 -8.47 11.86
CA MET A 11 26.51 -8.81 11.92
C MET A 11 25.85 -7.81 12.89
N VAL A 12 25.09 -6.87 12.36
CA VAL A 12 24.10 -6.15 13.16
C VAL A 12 23.03 -7.18 13.48
N GLY A 13 23.21 -7.86 14.61
CA GLY A 13 22.20 -8.72 15.18
C GLY A 13 20.96 -7.87 15.43
N SER A 14 19.87 -8.25 14.77
CA SER A 14 18.51 -7.93 15.19
C SER A 14 18.34 -8.45 16.61
N SER A 15 18.61 -7.59 17.60
CA SER A 15 18.27 -7.86 18.99
C SER A 15 16.75 -7.90 19.09
N ALA A 16 16.23 -9.12 19.11
CA ALA A 16 14.83 -9.43 19.34
C ALA A 16 14.38 -8.83 20.68
N CYS A 17 13.28 -8.08 20.66
CA CYS A 17 12.55 -7.73 21.87
C CYS A 17 11.85 -8.99 22.42
N ALA A 18 12.52 -9.77 23.27
CA ALA A 18 11.91 -10.63 24.31
C ALA A 18 12.99 -11.15 25.29
N PRO A 19 12.74 -11.22 26.61
CA PRO A 19 11.80 -12.22 27.15
C PRO A 19 10.81 -11.72 28.22
N VAL A 20 9.79 -12.57 28.43
CA VAL A 20 8.66 -12.49 29.38
C VAL A 20 9.10 -12.51 30.86
N GLN A 21 8.53 -11.64 31.72
CA GLN A 21 8.06 -11.97 33.09
C GLN A 21 7.28 -10.83 33.82
N THR A 22 6.03 -11.15 34.21
CA THR A 22 5.27 -10.82 35.45
C THR A 22 4.94 -9.38 35.91
N SER A 23 5.04 -8.36 35.06
CA SER A 23 4.28 -7.09 35.20
C SER A 23 4.20 -6.46 33.81
N GLY A 24 3.00 -6.09 33.34
CA GLY A 24 2.72 -5.84 31.92
C GLY A 24 3.76 -4.93 31.22
N PRO A 25 4.15 -5.22 29.96
CA PRO A 25 5.20 -4.47 29.28
C PRO A 25 4.76 -3.02 29.09
N THR A 26 5.60 -2.08 29.51
CA THR A 26 5.47 -0.66 29.13
C THR A 26 5.65 -0.61 27.62
N ARG A 27 4.58 -0.30 26.86
CA ARG A 27 4.67 -0.20 25.40
C ARG A 27 5.47 1.05 25.04
N THR A 28 6.63 0.89 24.42
CA THR A 28 7.50 1.99 24.01
C THR A 28 7.08 2.64 22.69
N ALA A 29 6.33 1.91 21.87
CA ALA A 29 5.72 2.38 20.64
C ALA A 29 4.39 1.66 20.42
N TYR A 30 3.31 2.39 20.14
CA TYR A 30 2.02 1.77 19.94
C TYR A 30 1.05 2.63 19.12
N VAL A 31 0.05 1.97 18.52
CA VAL A 31 -1.01 2.61 17.73
C VAL A 31 -2.33 2.63 18.52
N GLU A 32 -2.93 3.81 18.63
CA GLU A 32 -4.31 3.96 19.13
C GLU A 32 -5.25 4.13 17.94
N ILE A 33 -6.23 3.23 17.81
CA ILE A 33 -7.23 3.30 16.74
C ILE A 33 -8.55 3.80 17.33
N PRO A 34 -9.17 4.84 16.75
CA PRO A 34 -10.55 5.21 17.04
C PRO A 34 -11.50 4.03 16.88
N ALA A 35 -12.58 4.00 17.66
CA ALA A 35 -13.60 2.98 17.50
C ALA A 35 -14.21 3.06 16.09
N VAL A 36 -14.04 2.00 15.30
CA VAL A 36 -14.63 1.89 13.96
C VAL A 36 -15.87 0.99 14.04
N PRO A 37 -17.05 1.45 13.60
CA PRO A 37 -18.25 0.62 13.56
C PRO A 37 -18.16 -0.38 12.41
N LEU A 38 -17.40 -1.45 12.61
CA LEU A 38 -17.19 -2.48 11.60
C LEU A 38 -18.28 -3.55 11.66
N PRO A 39 -18.79 -4.02 10.50
CA PRO A 39 -19.49 -5.29 10.46
C PRO A 39 -18.52 -6.43 10.86
N ARG A 40 -19.04 -7.64 11.07
CA ARG A 40 -18.17 -8.80 11.25
C ARG A 40 -17.43 -9.06 9.93
N LEU A 41 -16.11 -9.03 9.99
CA LEU A 41 -15.19 -9.32 8.90
C LEU A 41 -14.51 -10.67 9.14
N THR A 42 -14.13 -11.37 8.07
CA THR A 42 -13.60 -12.74 8.11
C THR A 42 -12.17 -12.85 7.60
N ALA A 43 -11.75 -11.98 6.68
CA ALA A 43 -10.39 -11.91 6.16
C ALA A 43 -9.55 -10.79 6.77
N ILE A 44 -10.19 -9.82 7.43
CA ILE A 44 -9.52 -8.64 7.99
C ILE A 44 -9.51 -8.73 9.52
N GLU A 45 -8.32 -8.76 10.10
CA GLU A 45 -8.11 -8.76 11.56
C GLU A 45 -7.26 -7.56 11.96
N ILE A 46 -7.86 -6.60 12.66
CA ILE A 46 -7.12 -5.48 13.24
C ILE A 46 -6.46 -5.94 14.54
N SER A 47 -5.14 -6.13 14.50
CA SER A 47 -4.35 -6.58 15.64
C SER A 47 -3.46 -5.46 16.16
N ALA A 48 -3.64 -5.08 17.43
CA ALA A 48 -2.78 -4.11 18.09
C ALA A 48 -1.30 -4.54 18.05
N ALA A 49 -1.02 -5.83 18.22
CA ALA A 49 0.36 -6.33 18.17
C ALA A 49 1.00 -6.17 16.78
N ALA A 50 0.22 -6.35 15.70
CA ALA A 50 0.72 -6.19 14.34
C ALA A 50 0.99 -4.73 13.97
N LEU A 51 0.14 -3.81 14.43
CA LEU A 51 0.33 -2.37 14.29
C LEU A 51 1.55 -1.89 15.10
N ASP A 52 1.64 -2.32 16.36
CA ASP A 52 2.70 -1.94 17.28
C ASP A 52 4.08 -2.43 16.78
N ALA A 53 4.13 -3.57 16.07
CA ALA A 53 5.36 -4.09 15.48
C ALA A 53 5.95 -3.17 14.40
N VAL A 54 5.12 -2.58 13.54
CA VAL A 54 5.55 -1.58 12.55
C VAL A 54 5.88 -0.25 13.25
N ALA A 55 5.04 0.17 14.21
CA ALA A 55 5.25 1.39 15.00
C ALA A 55 6.61 1.40 15.71
N CYS A 56 7.08 0.27 16.23
CA CYS A 56 8.40 0.16 16.86
C CYS A 56 9.55 0.59 15.93
N GLN A 57 9.48 0.25 14.64
CA GLN A 57 10.51 0.64 13.68
C GLN A 57 10.49 2.15 13.46
N ALA A 58 9.30 2.72 13.23
CA ALA A 58 9.13 4.16 13.04
C ALA A 58 9.58 4.99 14.25
N CYS A 59 9.22 4.56 15.47
CA CYS A 59 9.58 5.23 16.72
C CYS A 59 11.08 5.12 17.07
N SER A 60 11.82 4.17 16.49
CA SER A 60 13.24 3.97 16.78
C SER A 60 14.17 4.99 16.12
N ALA A 61 13.65 5.85 15.23
CA ALA A 61 14.41 6.85 14.47
C ALA A 61 14.80 8.12 15.26
N GLY A 62 14.42 8.26 16.53
CA GLY A 62 14.87 9.33 17.42
C GLY A 62 14.27 10.73 17.16
N GLN A 63 13.29 10.83 16.26
CA GLN A 63 12.51 12.04 15.98
C GLN A 63 11.04 11.82 16.38
N ALA A 64 10.30 12.91 16.58
CA ALA A 64 8.84 12.80 16.72
C ALA A 64 8.29 12.10 15.46
N PRO A 65 7.46 11.06 15.60
CA PRO A 65 6.98 10.30 14.46
C PRO A 65 6.10 11.18 13.56
N ASP A 66 6.36 11.15 12.26
CA ASP A 66 5.43 11.68 11.28
C ASP A 66 4.26 10.69 11.11
N GLU A 67 3.13 10.99 11.75
CA GLU A 67 1.95 10.12 11.73
C GLU A 67 1.39 9.94 10.30
N ALA A 68 1.42 10.99 9.48
CA ALA A 68 0.91 10.92 8.11
C ALA A 68 1.77 9.98 7.26
N ARG A 69 3.10 10.15 7.34
CA ARG A 69 4.06 9.24 6.69
C ARG A 69 3.90 7.81 7.19
N PHE A 70 3.71 7.62 8.50
CA PHE A 70 3.56 6.28 9.07
C PHE A 70 2.30 5.58 8.53
N PHE A 71 1.12 6.20 8.65
CA PHE A 71 -0.14 5.56 8.29
C PHE A 71 -0.36 5.44 6.78
N SER A 72 0.15 6.38 5.98
CA SER A 72 -0.03 6.39 4.52
C SER A 72 1.15 5.77 3.76
N GLY A 73 2.30 5.58 4.41
CA GLY A 73 3.53 5.08 3.78
C GLY A 73 4.09 3.84 4.48
N ASP A 74 4.71 4.01 5.64
CA ASP A 74 5.48 2.93 6.29
C ASP A 74 4.60 1.70 6.61
N LEU A 75 3.40 1.92 7.17
CA LEU A 75 2.48 0.85 7.56
C LEU A 75 2.01 -0.01 6.38
N PRO A 76 1.44 0.55 5.30
CA PRO A 76 1.02 -0.25 4.16
C PRO A 76 2.20 -0.88 3.40
N LEU A 77 3.30 -0.16 3.20
CA LEU A 77 4.45 -0.67 2.43
C LEU A 77 5.15 -1.83 3.15
N GLN A 78 5.42 -1.70 4.46
CA GLN A 78 6.02 -2.79 5.23
C GLN A 78 5.09 -4.01 5.33
N SER A 79 3.77 -3.79 5.38
CA SER A 79 2.79 -4.89 5.39
C SER A 79 2.80 -5.65 4.06
N ILE A 80 2.95 -4.96 2.93
CA ILE A 80 3.09 -5.58 1.61
C ILE A 80 4.44 -6.27 1.45
N ASP A 81 5.53 -5.65 1.90
CA ASP A 81 6.86 -6.27 1.86
C ASP A 81 6.90 -7.58 2.65
N ALA A 82 6.28 -7.60 3.84
CA ALA A 82 6.11 -8.83 4.61
C ALA A 82 5.31 -9.88 3.82
N ILE A 83 4.25 -9.43 3.12
CA ILE A 83 3.43 -10.29 2.26
C ILE A 83 4.23 -10.94 1.14
N LEU A 84 4.94 -10.14 0.36
CA LEU A 84 5.69 -10.60 -0.80
C LEU A 84 6.95 -11.40 -0.40
N ALA A 85 7.53 -11.09 0.75
CA ALA A 85 8.63 -11.88 1.33
C ALA A 85 8.19 -13.26 1.82
N GLY A 86 6.87 -13.53 1.96
CA GLY A 86 6.34 -14.74 2.58
C GLY A 86 6.76 -14.88 4.05
N LYS A 87 7.18 -13.77 4.69
CA LYS A 87 7.61 -13.72 6.09
C LYS A 87 6.42 -13.29 6.92
N TRP A 88 5.76 -14.26 7.55
CA TRP A 88 4.70 -14.02 8.51
C TRP A 88 5.30 -14.03 9.93
N GLY A 89 4.65 -13.34 10.88
CA GLY A 89 5.12 -13.25 12.28
C GLY A 89 5.52 -14.59 12.88
N ASP A 90 6.38 -14.56 13.90
CA ASP A 90 7.01 -15.70 14.61
C ASP A 90 7.57 -16.87 13.76
N GLY A 91 7.66 -16.71 12.44
CA GLY A 91 8.02 -17.79 11.52
C GLY A 91 6.88 -18.79 11.27
N SER A 92 5.64 -18.48 11.65
CA SER A 92 4.49 -19.37 11.39
C SER A 92 4.02 -19.30 9.94
N ALA A 93 3.50 -20.42 9.44
CA ALA A 93 2.76 -20.51 8.18
C ALA A 93 1.33 -19.93 8.28
N ALA A 94 1.05 -19.08 9.27
CA ALA A 94 -0.26 -18.50 9.50
C ALA A 94 -0.58 -17.41 8.46
N LEU A 95 -1.87 -17.23 8.18
CA LEU A 95 -2.37 -16.22 7.25
C LEU A 95 -1.94 -14.81 7.68
N PRO A 96 -1.65 -13.91 6.73
CA PRO A 96 -1.33 -12.51 7.03
C PRO A 96 -2.56 -11.66 7.33
N THR A 97 -3.58 -12.25 7.94
CA THR A 97 -4.78 -11.55 8.39
C THR A 97 -4.44 -10.27 9.18
N PRO A 98 -3.40 -10.24 10.04
CA PRO A 98 -2.99 -9.00 10.70
C PRO A 98 -2.35 -7.96 9.77
N ALA A 99 -1.63 -8.36 8.71
CA ALA A 99 -1.11 -7.44 7.71
C ALA A 99 -2.23 -6.85 6.84
N LEU A 100 -3.26 -7.65 6.53
CA LEU A 100 -4.50 -7.14 5.93
C LEU A 100 -5.21 -6.14 6.86
N GLY A 101 -5.16 -6.37 8.17
CA GLY A 101 -5.62 -5.40 9.19
C GLY A 101 -4.85 -4.08 9.14
N ASN A 102 -3.53 -4.12 9.03
CA ASN A 102 -2.70 -2.91 8.87
C ASN A 102 -3.09 -2.12 7.61
N LEU A 103 -3.29 -2.81 6.49
CA LEU A 103 -3.73 -2.23 5.22
C LEU A 103 -5.14 -1.64 5.32
N PHE A 104 -6.03 -2.29 6.06
CA PHE A 104 -7.36 -1.75 6.36
C PHE A 104 -7.27 -0.44 7.14
N VAL A 105 -6.45 -0.40 8.19
CA VAL A 105 -6.27 0.82 9.02
C VAL A 105 -5.69 1.95 8.19
N SER A 106 -4.63 1.67 7.43
CA SER A 106 -4.02 2.65 6.51
C SER A 106 -5.04 3.22 5.53
N GLY A 107 -5.77 2.35 4.82
CA GLY A 107 -6.74 2.78 3.82
C GLY A 107 -7.90 3.53 4.44
N TYR A 108 -8.62 2.91 5.38
CA TYR A 108 -9.83 3.47 5.98
C TYR A 108 -9.62 4.87 6.55
N PHE A 109 -8.54 5.09 7.31
CA PHE A 109 -8.26 6.40 7.87
C PHE A 109 -7.62 7.35 6.87
N GLY A 110 -6.88 6.86 5.87
CA GLY A 110 -6.45 7.67 4.72
C GLY A 110 -7.63 8.27 3.95
N GLY A 111 -8.71 7.52 3.78
CA GLY A 111 -9.94 8.01 3.16
C GLY A 111 -10.64 9.10 3.98
N ILE A 112 -10.75 8.91 5.30
CA ILE A 112 -11.30 9.92 6.21
C ILE A 112 -10.45 11.20 6.20
N TYR A 113 -9.13 11.04 6.18
CA TYR A 113 -8.19 12.15 6.09
C TYR A 113 -8.41 12.96 4.80
N LEU A 114 -8.41 12.31 3.62
CA LEU A 114 -8.66 13.02 2.36
C LEU A 114 -10.02 13.71 2.36
N ARG A 115 -11.08 13.07 2.87
CA ARG A 115 -12.39 13.72 2.96
C ARG A 115 -12.33 15.00 3.78
N GLY A 116 -11.65 14.98 4.92
CA GLY A 116 -11.45 16.17 5.75
C GLY A 116 -10.70 17.28 5.01
N GLU A 117 -9.63 16.93 4.28
CA GLU A 117 -8.89 17.88 3.45
C GLU A 117 -9.79 18.50 2.37
N LEU A 118 -10.55 17.68 1.62
CA LEU A 118 -11.48 18.16 0.60
C LEU A 118 -12.60 19.04 1.17
N ALA A 119 -13.12 18.70 2.36
CA ALA A 119 -14.13 19.50 3.04
C ALA A 119 -13.57 20.85 3.53
N SER A 120 -12.33 20.86 4.03
CA SER A 120 -11.65 22.08 4.53
C SER A 120 -11.39 23.09 3.41
N VAL A 121 -11.12 22.61 2.20
CA VAL A 121 -10.93 23.46 1.02
C VAL A 121 -12.27 23.89 0.39
N GLY A 122 -13.36 23.22 0.75
CA GLY A 122 -14.74 23.55 0.38
C GLY A 122 -15.36 24.73 1.12
N ALA A 123 -14.61 25.49 1.95
CA ALA A 123 -15.09 26.71 2.61
C ALA A 123 -15.34 27.86 1.60
N GLY A 124 -16.34 27.69 0.73
CA GLY A 124 -16.76 28.68 -0.28
C GLY A 124 -17.10 28.12 -1.67
N ARG A 125 -16.95 26.81 -1.93
CA ARG A 125 -17.33 26.17 -3.21
C ARG A 125 -18.09 24.86 -2.93
N PRO A 126 -19.07 24.50 -3.78
CA PRO A 126 -19.75 23.22 -3.63
C PRO A 126 -18.73 22.08 -3.65
N ALA A 127 -18.92 21.09 -2.77
CA ALA A 127 -18.09 19.90 -2.71
C ALA A 127 -17.95 19.29 -4.13
N PRO A 128 -16.76 18.78 -4.50
CA PRO A 128 -16.58 18.12 -5.79
C PRO A 128 -17.64 17.04 -5.97
N ASP A 129 -18.25 16.98 -7.15
CA ASP A 129 -19.16 15.89 -7.48
C ASP A 129 -18.42 14.56 -7.31
N GLN A 130 -18.82 13.76 -6.31
CA GLN A 130 -18.18 12.48 -5.99
C GLN A 130 -18.64 11.35 -6.91
N THR A 131 -19.52 11.62 -7.88
CA THR A 131 -20.02 10.62 -8.85
C THR A 131 -18.90 9.88 -9.62
N PRO A 132 -17.78 10.50 -10.03
CA PRO A 132 -16.67 9.78 -10.65
C PRO A 132 -15.92 8.85 -9.68
N ILE A 133 -15.81 9.24 -8.40
CA ILE A 133 -15.26 8.40 -7.33
C ILE A 133 -16.19 7.20 -7.09
N ALA A 134 -17.51 7.41 -7.16
CA ALA A 134 -18.51 6.33 -7.10
C ALA A 134 -18.39 5.34 -8.28
N GLY A 135 -17.98 5.80 -9.47
CA GLY A 135 -17.68 4.93 -10.63
C GLY A 135 -16.40 4.10 -10.45
N ALA A 136 -15.35 4.69 -9.87
CA ALA A 136 -14.11 3.97 -9.49
C ALA A 136 -14.37 2.96 -8.35
N LEU A 137 -15.16 3.36 -7.35
CA LEU A 137 -15.73 2.49 -6.32
C LEU A 137 -16.49 1.32 -6.93
N ALA A 138 -17.45 1.58 -7.81
CA ALA A 138 -18.27 0.54 -8.44
C ALA A 138 -17.44 -0.45 -9.29
N SER A 139 -16.37 0.03 -9.95
CA SER A 139 -15.47 -0.81 -10.73
C SER A 139 -14.47 -1.61 -9.88
N LEU A 140 -14.25 -1.21 -8.62
CA LEU A 140 -13.47 -1.94 -7.61
C LEU A 140 -14.36 -2.80 -6.66
N GLY A 141 -15.67 -2.92 -6.93
CA GLY A 141 -16.62 -3.63 -6.06
C GLY A 141 -16.98 -2.87 -4.77
N GLY A 142 -16.59 -1.60 -4.69
CA GLY A 142 -16.85 -0.67 -3.61
C GLY A 142 -18.33 -0.33 -3.49
N GLY A 143 -18.99 -1.04 -2.58
CA GLY A 143 -20.31 -0.67 -2.07
C GLY A 143 -20.48 -0.98 -0.59
N ALA A 144 -19.73 -1.94 -0.04
CA ALA A 144 -19.76 -2.28 1.37
C ALA A 144 -18.45 -2.94 1.81
N LEU A 145 -18.06 -2.71 3.07
CA LEU A 145 -16.96 -3.42 3.74
C LEU A 145 -17.07 -4.95 3.62
N ALA A 146 -18.30 -5.48 3.50
CA ALA A 146 -18.55 -6.90 3.27
C ALA A 146 -18.02 -7.40 1.92
N SER A 147 -18.15 -6.63 0.84
CA SER A 147 -17.64 -7.03 -0.49
C SER A 147 -16.12 -7.07 -0.52
N ILE A 148 -15.48 -6.10 0.15
CA ILE A 148 -14.02 -6.04 0.29
C ILE A 148 -13.51 -7.29 1.04
N ASP A 149 -14.17 -7.63 2.15
CA ASP A 149 -13.85 -8.81 2.94
C ASP A 149 -14.08 -10.11 2.16
N GLU A 150 -15.16 -10.22 1.40
CA GLU A 150 -15.46 -11.40 0.58
C GLU A 150 -14.40 -11.64 -0.50
N ILE A 151 -14.00 -10.57 -1.22
CA ILE A 151 -12.96 -10.66 -2.25
C ILE A 151 -11.61 -11.03 -1.60
N ALA A 152 -11.24 -10.36 -0.50
CA ALA A 152 -10.01 -10.64 0.23
C ALA A 152 -9.98 -12.08 0.78
N ALA A 153 -11.10 -12.56 1.34
CA ALA A 153 -11.25 -13.94 1.80
C ALA A 153 -11.12 -14.94 0.64
N GLY A 154 -11.68 -14.60 -0.51
CA GLY A 154 -11.62 -15.43 -1.71
C GLY A 154 -10.21 -15.59 -2.24
N LEU A 155 -9.49 -14.48 -2.39
CA LEU A 155 -8.08 -14.45 -2.79
C LEU A 155 -7.19 -15.21 -1.79
N THR A 156 -7.39 -14.94 -0.50
CA THR A 156 -6.67 -15.59 0.61
C THR A 156 -6.87 -17.11 0.61
N ARG A 157 -8.10 -17.58 0.35
CA ARG A 157 -8.40 -19.02 0.23
C ARG A 157 -7.64 -19.64 -0.94
N VAL A 158 -7.66 -19.01 -2.12
CA VAL A 158 -6.97 -19.53 -3.31
C VAL A 158 -5.47 -19.57 -3.07
N ALA A 159 -4.90 -18.50 -2.52
CA ALA A 159 -3.49 -18.43 -2.15
C ALA A 159 -3.09 -19.55 -1.17
N ARG A 160 -3.94 -19.88 -0.20
CA ARG A 160 -3.62 -20.88 0.83
C ARG A 160 -3.79 -22.32 0.37
N SER A 161 -4.90 -22.62 -0.28
CA SER A 161 -5.36 -24.00 -0.48
C SER A 161 -5.87 -24.27 -1.89
N GLY A 162 -5.79 -23.30 -2.79
CA GLY A 162 -6.10 -23.51 -4.20
C GLY A 162 -5.10 -24.46 -4.84
N THR A 163 -5.57 -25.19 -5.85
CA THR A 163 -4.72 -25.88 -6.82
C THR A 163 -3.87 -24.88 -7.60
N ASP A 164 -2.78 -25.34 -8.22
CA ASP A 164 -1.95 -24.46 -9.06
C ASP A 164 -2.72 -23.86 -10.23
N ASP A 165 -3.75 -24.57 -10.71
CA ASP A 165 -4.61 -24.08 -11.79
C ASP A 165 -5.55 -22.96 -11.32
N GLU A 166 -6.14 -23.10 -10.14
CA GLU A 166 -6.92 -22.03 -9.50
C GLU A 166 -6.05 -20.80 -9.22
N VAL A 167 -4.81 -21.00 -8.75
CA VAL A 167 -3.86 -19.91 -8.51
C VAL A 167 -3.52 -19.18 -9.81
N ARG A 168 -3.15 -19.91 -10.87
CA ARG A 168 -2.86 -19.28 -12.18
C ARG A 168 -4.08 -18.55 -12.74
N THR A 169 -5.27 -19.15 -12.66
CA THR A 169 -6.49 -18.54 -13.16
C THR A 169 -6.81 -17.24 -12.43
N ALA A 170 -6.75 -17.26 -11.08
CA ALA A 170 -6.97 -16.08 -10.27
C ALA A 170 -5.90 -15.01 -10.52
N ALA A 171 -4.62 -15.40 -10.55
CA ALA A 171 -3.50 -14.47 -10.76
C ALA A 171 -3.59 -13.81 -12.12
N GLY A 172 -3.97 -14.54 -13.17
CA GLY A 172 -4.17 -13.96 -14.50
C GLY A 172 -5.31 -12.95 -14.55
N ALA A 173 -6.46 -13.27 -13.94
CA ALA A 173 -7.59 -12.35 -13.86
C ALA A 173 -7.22 -11.07 -13.10
N TRP A 174 -6.48 -11.20 -11.99
CA TRP A 174 -6.06 -10.06 -11.19
C TRP A 174 -4.91 -9.26 -11.80
N ALA A 175 -3.98 -9.89 -12.52
CA ALA A 175 -2.95 -9.17 -13.26
C ALA A 175 -3.55 -8.18 -14.27
N VAL A 176 -4.65 -8.55 -14.94
CA VAL A 176 -5.42 -7.67 -15.84
C VAL A 176 -6.02 -6.48 -15.07
N VAL A 177 -6.66 -6.75 -13.92
CA VAL A 177 -7.26 -5.71 -13.08
C VAL A 177 -6.19 -4.75 -12.54
N LEU A 178 -5.09 -5.29 -12.02
CA LEU A 178 -3.97 -4.53 -11.48
C LEU A 178 -3.27 -3.72 -12.56
N ALA A 179 -3.18 -4.21 -13.79
CA ALA A 179 -2.68 -3.42 -14.92
C ALA A 179 -3.54 -2.16 -15.17
N ALA A 180 -4.87 -2.31 -15.12
CA ALA A 180 -5.78 -1.17 -15.25
C ALA A 180 -5.62 -0.17 -14.08
N ILE A 181 -5.53 -0.66 -12.85
CA ILE A 181 -5.30 0.16 -11.65
C ILE A 181 -3.96 0.89 -11.73
N GLN A 182 -2.90 0.21 -12.14
CA GLN A 182 -1.58 0.80 -12.37
C GLN A 182 -1.66 1.94 -13.37
N GLY A 183 -2.30 1.70 -14.52
CA GLY A 183 -2.45 2.72 -15.56
C GLY A 183 -3.22 3.93 -15.07
N TYR A 184 -4.35 3.70 -14.40
CA TYR A 184 -5.13 4.77 -13.78
C TYR A 184 -4.27 5.58 -12.78
N ASN A 185 -3.62 4.94 -11.82
CA ASN A 185 -2.85 5.64 -10.80
C ASN A 185 -1.61 6.35 -11.38
N ARG A 186 -0.98 5.77 -12.41
CA ARG A 186 0.10 6.41 -13.16
C ARG A 186 -0.38 7.69 -13.85
N GLY A 187 -1.50 7.62 -14.58
CA GLY A 187 -2.06 8.78 -15.26
C GLY A 187 -2.48 9.89 -14.30
N TYR A 188 -2.94 9.52 -13.10
CA TYR A 188 -3.17 10.46 -12.00
C TYR A 188 -1.88 11.15 -11.55
N LEU A 189 -0.84 10.37 -11.21
CA LEU A 189 0.44 10.88 -10.69
C LEU A 189 1.17 11.77 -11.69
N GLU A 190 1.26 11.35 -12.96
CA GLU A 190 1.94 12.12 -14.00
C GLU A 190 1.33 13.51 -14.16
N VAL A 191 -0.01 13.61 -14.16
CA VAL A 191 -0.69 14.90 -14.27
C VAL A 191 -0.56 15.70 -12.97
N ALA A 192 -0.67 15.04 -11.81
CA ALA A 192 -0.56 15.69 -10.51
C ALA A 192 0.80 16.37 -10.34
N ILE A 193 1.88 15.65 -10.65
CA ILE A 193 3.26 16.14 -10.57
C ILE A 193 3.52 17.23 -11.61
N ALA A 194 3.02 17.07 -12.85
CA ALA A 194 3.21 18.06 -13.90
C ALA A 194 2.39 19.35 -13.70
N ASN A 195 1.27 19.27 -12.97
CA ASN A 195 0.33 20.38 -12.77
C ASN A 195 -0.09 20.50 -11.29
N PRO A 196 0.84 20.87 -10.40
CA PRO A 196 0.50 21.07 -9.00
C PRO A 196 -0.42 22.27 -8.78
N PRO A 197 -1.16 22.31 -7.66
CA PRO A 197 -1.93 23.48 -7.27
C PRO A 197 -1.04 24.73 -7.16
N PRO A 198 -1.57 25.94 -7.44
CA PRO A 198 -0.81 27.17 -7.30
C PRO A 198 -0.20 27.33 -5.90
N GLY A 199 1.12 27.55 -5.85
CA GLY A 199 1.85 27.74 -4.59
C GLY A 199 2.38 26.47 -3.94
N VAL A 200 2.12 25.29 -4.52
CA VAL A 200 2.73 24.02 -4.10
C VAL A 200 3.98 23.76 -4.92
N ALA A 201 5.11 23.53 -4.26
CA ALA A 201 6.32 23.04 -4.89
C ALA A 201 6.27 21.51 -4.97
N VAL A 202 6.69 20.95 -6.10
CA VAL A 202 6.76 19.49 -6.28
C VAL A 202 8.14 19.12 -6.75
N ASP A 203 8.73 18.12 -6.10
CA ASP A 203 9.94 17.49 -6.59
C ASP A 203 9.56 16.49 -7.69
N PRO A 204 9.91 16.73 -8.98
CA PRO A 204 9.63 15.80 -10.05
C PRO A 204 10.33 14.45 -9.88
N ALA A 205 11.36 14.35 -9.03
CA ALA A 205 12.04 13.10 -8.71
C ALA A 205 11.25 12.18 -7.75
N ARG A 206 10.08 12.61 -7.24
CA ARG A 206 9.22 11.75 -6.40
C ARG A 206 8.74 10.47 -7.10
N LEU A 207 8.76 10.44 -8.42
CA LEU A 207 8.40 9.29 -9.23
C LEU A 207 9.40 9.14 -10.40
N ASP A 208 10.26 8.14 -10.34
CA ASP A 208 11.12 7.74 -11.47
C ASP A 208 10.55 6.50 -12.16
N CYS A 209 10.10 6.65 -13.41
CA CYS A 209 9.55 5.54 -14.21
C CYS A 209 10.46 5.20 -15.38
N ARG A 210 11.13 4.04 -15.30
CA ARG A 210 11.96 3.50 -16.40
C ARG A 210 11.13 2.77 -17.46
N SER A 211 9.97 2.25 -17.06
CA SER A 211 9.00 1.60 -17.96
C SER A 211 7.58 1.70 -17.37
N PHE A 212 6.60 1.04 -17.98
CA PHE A 212 5.21 1.09 -17.50
C PHE A 212 4.98 0.44 -16.14
N PHE A 213 5.72 -0.62 -15.86
CA PHE A 213 5.67 -1.38 -14.61
C PHE A 213 7.02 -1.37 -13.90
N ASP A 214 7.77 -0.27 -14.05
CA ASP A 214 9.02 -0.01 -13.34
C ASP A 214 9.08 1.46 -12.93
N CYS A 215 8.22 1.81 -11.99
CA CYS A 215 8.18 3.12 -11.35
C CYS A 215 8.65 3.00 -9.91
N ARG A 216 9.51 3.92 -9.44
CA ARG A 216 10.12 3.88 -8.11
C ARG A 216 10.04 5.22 -7.39
N SER A 217 10.02 5.17 -6.06
CA SER A 217 10.22 6.29 -5.16
C SER A 217 11.49 6.12 -4.34
N ASP A 218 12.24 7.20 -4.19
CA ASP A 218 13.38 7.26 -3.26
C ASP A 218 12.94 7.71 -1.84
N VAL A 219 11.68 8.13 -1.66
CA VAL A 219 11.16 8.68 -0.39
C VAL A 219 10.66 7.57 0.54
N LEU A 220 9.91 6.62 -0.03
CA LEU A 220 9.30 5.48 0.64
C LEU A 220 9.42 4.23 -0.25
N PRO A 221 10.63 3.66 -0.40
CA PRO A 221 10.86 2.56 -1.34
C PRO A 221 10.21 1.26 -0.87
N LEU A 222 9.50 0.57 -1.77
CA LEU A 222 9.03 -0.80 -1.55
C LEU A 222 10.15 -1.83 -1.86
N ALA A 223 10.65 -2.52 -0.84
CA ALA A 223 11.81 -3.41 -0.97
C ALA A 223 11.52 -4.64 -1.85
N ALA A 224 10.27 -5.13 -1.87
CA ALA A 224 9.86 -6.30 -2.64
C ALA A 224 10.11 -6.14 -4.15
N LEU A 225 10.12 -4.91 -4.66
CA LEU A 225 10.36 -4.64 -6.07
C LEU A 225 11.78 -5.04 -6.51
N ASP A 226 12.75 -5.02 -5.62
CA ASP A 226 14.14 -5.41 -5.92
C ASP A 226 14.25 -6.89 -6.27
N GLY A 227 13.34 -7.72 -5.74
CA GLY A 227 13.23 -9.13 -6.08
C GLY A 227 12.57 -9.42 -7.43
N LEU A 228 11.98 -8.40 -8.09
CA LEU A 228 11.13 -8.56 -9.28
C LEU A 228 11.80 -8.13 -10.60
N ASP A 229 13.14 -7.98 -10.61
CA ASP A 229 13.92 -7.63 -11.81
C ASP A 229 13.72 -8.61 -12.98
N ALA A 230 13.53 -9.90 -12.69
CA ALA A 230 13.35 -10.91 -13.73
C ALA A 230 12.01 -10.71 -14.46
N GLN A 231 10.92 -10.51 -13.72
CA GLN A 231 9.57 -10.28 -14.24
C GLN A 231 9.50 -8.95 -15.01
N ARG A 232 10.12 -7.89 -14.48
CA ARG A 232 10.22 -6.59 -15.19
C ARG A 232 10.95 -6.72 -16.52
N ARG A 233 12.10 -7.42 -16.54
CA ARG A 233 12.83 -7.68 -17.79
C ARG A 233 12.04 -8.55 -18.76
N ALA A 234 11.32 -9.56 -18.27
CA ALA A 234 10.48 -10.41 -19.10
C ALA A 234 9.30 -9.64 -19.71
N LEU A 235 8.72 -8.67 -19.02
CA LEU A 235 7.71 -7.79 -19.62
C LEU A 235 8.29 -6.85 -20.68
N ALA A 236 9.48 -6.29 -20.45
CA ALA A 236 10.13 -5.38 -21.38
C ALA A 236 10.69 -6.09 -22.62
N ALA A 237 11.18 -7.32 -22.45
CA ALA A 237 11.74 -8.16 -23.50
C ALA A 237 11.28 -9.61 -23.29
N PRO A 238 10.08 -9.96 -23.80
CA PRO A 238 9.49 -11.29 -23.63
C PRO A 238 10.41 -12.44 -24.06
N PRO A 239 10.74 -13.39 -23.17
CA PRO A 239 11.61 -14.52 -23.50
C PRO A 239 10.93 -15.59 -24.37
N ASP A 240 9.59 -15.63 -24.38
CA ASP A 240 8.78 -16.59 -25.11
C ASP A 240 7.40 -16.01 -25.49
N ALA A 241 6.60 -16.80 -26.20
CA ALA A 241 5.28 -16.40 -26.67
C ALA A 241 4.25 -16.21 -25.54
N VAL A 242 4.42 -16.88 -24.39
CA VAL A 242 3.49 -16.76 -23.25
C VAL A 242 3.71 -15.40 -22.58
N TRP A 243 4.97 -15.05 -22.31
CA TRP A 243 5.31 -13.71 -21.82
C TRP A 243 4.94 -12.63 -22.81
N ALA A 244 5.10 -12.86 -24.12
CA ALA A 244 4.74 -11.87 -25.14
C ALA A 244 3.23 -11.58 -25.12
N ALA A 245 2.40 -12.63 -25.07
CA ALA A 245 0.95 -12.48 -24.99
C ALA A 245 0.52 -11.73 -23.72
N TRP A 246 1.10 -12.05 -22.56
CA TRP A 246 0.80 -11.34 -21.32
C TRP A 246 1.29 -9.90 -21.32
N ALA A 247 2.49 -9.63 -21.86
CA ALA A 247 3.01 -8.28 -22.00
C ALA A 247 2.09 -7.41 -22.87
N ASP A 248 1.60 -7.94 -24.00
CA ASP A 248 0.64 -7.23 -24.85
C ASP A 248 -0.65 -6.89 -24.10
N VAL A 249 -1.19 -7.85 -23.34
CA VAL A 249 -2.42 -7.67 -22.55
C VAL A 249 -2.24 -6.61 -21.47
N VAL A 250 -1.23 -6.75 -20.59
CA VAL A 250 -1.11 -5.85 -19.42
C VAL A 250 -0.67 -4.45 -19.84
N ASN A 251 0.23 -4.31 -20.82
CA ASN A 251 0.60 -2.99 -21.33
C ASN A 251 -0.56 -2.32 -22.06
N GLY A 252 -1.32 -3.06 -22.88
CA GLY A 252 -2.48 -2.53 -23.58
C GLY A 252 -3.57 -2.03 -22.63
N ILE A 253 -3.91 -2.83 -21.61
CA ILE A 253 -4.90 -2.46 -20.60
C ILE A 253 -4.41 -1.29 -19.76
N GLY A 254 -3.18 -1.35 -19.26
CA GLY A 254 -2.59 -0.27 -18.47
C GLY A 254 -2.61 1.05 -19.24
N ALA A 255 -2.12 1.06 -20.49
CA ALA A 255 -2.13 2.26 -21.33
C ALA A 255 -3.54 2.82 -21.56
N ALA A 256 -4.53 1.95 -21.77
CA ALA A 256 -5.92 2.38 -21.95
C ALA A 256 -6.51 3.06 -20.70
N SER A 257 -6.07 2.67 -19.51
CA SER A 257 -6.58 3.20 -18.23
C SER A 257 -5.95 4.53 -17.80
N VAL A 258 -4.83 4.95 -18.39
CA VAL A 258 -4.12 6.21 -18.06
C VAL A 258 -5.06 7.41 -18.08
N SER A 259 -5.83 7.56 -19.15
CA SER A 259 -6.74 8.70 -19.33
C SER A 259 -7.80 8.83 -18.22
N GLY A 260 -8.24 7.71 -17.64
CA GLY A 260 -9.20 7.71 -16.55
C GLY A 260 -8.65 8.38 -15.30
N GLY A 261 -7.41 8.05 -14.91
CA GLY A 261 -6.76 8.64 -13.74
C GLY A 261 -6.34 10.08 -13.94
N SER A 262 -5.82 10.41 -15.13
CA SER A 262 -5.53 11.80 -15.52
C SER A 262 -6.78 12.68 -15.38
N GLY A 263 -7.94 12.18 -15.82
CA GLY A 263 -9.22 12.88 -15.72
C GLY A 263 -9.65 13.21 -14.29
N VAL A 264 -9.36 12.35 -13.31
CA VAL A 264 -9.68 12.61 -11.90
C VAL A 264 -8.85 13.76 -11.36
N TRP A 265 -7.55 13.81 -11.64
CA TRP A 265 -6.74 14.95 -11.22
C TRP A 265 -7.25 16.24 -11.86
N THR A 266 -7.38 16.26 -13.19
CA THR A 266 -7.74 17.49 -13.92
C THR A 266 -9.10 18.03 -13.51
N THR A 267 -10.08 17.15 -13.29
CA THR A 267 -11.49 17.55 -13.12
C THR A 267 -11.86 17.76 -11.65
N LEU A 268 -11.26 17.02 -10.73
CA LEU A 268 -11.68 17.01 -9.32
C LEU A 268 -10.64 17.63 -8.38
N LEU A 269 -9.37 17.24 -8.51
CA LEU A 269 -8.38 17.52 -7.46
C LEU A 269 -7.46 18.71 -7.74
N SER A 270 -7.19 19.05 -9.00
CA SER A 270 -6.35 20.19 -9.38
C SER A 270 -6.87 21.53 -8.83
N HIS A 271 -8.17 21.59 -8.52
CA HIS A 271 -8.85 22.76 -7.98
C HIS A 271 -9.19 22.65 -6.49
N ALA A 272 -8.81 21.55 -5.85
CA ALA A 272 -9.12 21.27 -4.46
C ALA A 272 -8.19 22.00 -3.48
N GLY A 273 -7.46 23.04 -3.92
CA GLY A 273 -6.72 24.02 -3.11
C GLY A 273 -5.90 23.46 -1.95
N PHE A 274 -5.24 22.32 -2.17
CA PHE A 274 -4.36 21.70 -1.18
C PHE A 274 -3.28 22.66 -0.69
N ASN A 275 -2.97 22.58 0.60
CA ASN A 275 -1.68 23.08 1.08
C ASN A 275 -0.56 22.08 0.72
N GLU A 276 0.69 22.50 0.83
CA GLU A 276 1.87 21.70 0.45
C GLU A 276 1.91 20.34 1.18
N SER A 277 1.66 20.31 2.50
CA SER A 277 1.70 19.07 3.27
C SER A 277 0.62 18.06 2.88
N SER A 278 -0.60 18.53 2.63
CA SER A 278 -1.71 17.66 2.20
C SER A 278 -1.51 17.15 0.77
N TYR A 279 -0.94 18.00 -0.11
CA TYR A 279 -0.58 17.59 -1.46
C TYR A 279 0.50 16.52 -1.44
N ASP A 280 1.57 16.74 -0.66
CA ASP A 280 2.68 15.80 -0.51
C ASP A 280 2.21 14.44 0.01
N ALA A 281 1.36 14.43 1.03
CA ALA A 281 0.81 13.19 1.57
C ALA A 281 0.00 12.39 0.53
N ILE A 282 -0.76 13.08 -0.33
CA ILE A 282 -1.52 12.43 -1.41
C ILE A 282 -0.60 11.88 -2.49
N ILE A 283 0.43 12.64 -2.90
CA ILE A 283 1.41 12.17 -3.87
C ILE A 283 2.14 10.94 -3.33
N ASP A 284 2.65 11.00 -2.10
CA ASP A 284 3.40 9.90 -1.51
C ASP A 284 2.54 8.64 -1.34
N LEU A 285 1.28 8.80 -0.91
CA LEU A 285 0.29 7.70 -0.87
C LEU A 285 0.08 7.10 -2.27
N SER A 286 -0.15 7.94 -3.28
CA SER A 286 -0.37 7.49 -4.66
C SER A 286 0.86 6.81 -5.24
N VAL A 287 2.07 7.30 -4.96
CA VAL A 287 3.32 6.66 -5.40
C VAL A 287 3.49 5.30 -4.73
N GLY A 288 3.31 5.21 -3.41
CA GLY A 288 3.35 3.92 -2.69
C GLY A 288 2.29 2.94 -3.21
N PHE A 289 1.08 3.42 -3.51
CA PHE A 289 0.02 2.61 -4.11
C PHE A 289 0.40 2.09 -5.51
N LEU A 290 1.10 2.90 -6.31
CA LEU A 290 1.65 2.50 -7.60
C LEU A 290 2.69 1.38 -7.44
N GLU A 291 3.61 1.55 -6.49
CA GLU A 291 4.67 0.57 -6.21
C GLU A 291 4.12 -0.78 -5.75
N VAL A 292 3.10 -0.77 -4.87
CA VAL A 292 2.44 -2.00 -4.42
C VAL A 292 1.66 -2.66 -5.56
N THR A 293 0.94 -1.87 -6.36
CA THR A 293 0.14 -2.38 -7.48
C THR A 293 1.02 -3.09 -8.51
N GLN A 294 2.12 -2.46 -8.93
CA GLN A 294 3.06 -3.13 -9.85
C GLN A 294 3.71 -4.35 -9.21
N ALA A 295 4.06 -4.33 -7.91
CA ALA A 295 4.69 -5.46 -7.24
C ALA A 295 3.77 -6.68 -7.20
N ALA A 296 2.50 -6.48 -6.84
CA ALA A 296 1.49 -7.53 -6.84
C ALA A 296 1.27 -8.07 -8.26
N MET A 297 1.12 -7.19 -9.26
CA MET A 297 0.90 -7.59 -10.66
C MET A 297 2.08 -8.39 -11.22
N LEU A 298 3.32 -7.92 -11.01
CA LEU A 298 4.53 -8.61 -11.45
C LEU A 298 4.64 -9.99 -10.80
N THR A 299 4.25 -10.10 -9.53
CA THR A 299 4.24 -11.37 -8.79
C THR A 299 3.15 -12.32 -9.33
N ASP A 300 1.96 -11.81 -9.66
CA ASP A 300 0.89 -12.59 -10.29
C ASP A 300 1.30 -13.09 -11.69
N LEU A 301 2.02 -12.28 -12.46
CA LEU A 301 2.57 -12.66 -13.77
C LEU A 301 3.61 -13.78 -13.68
N ALA A 302 4.34 -13.88 -12.57
CA ALA A 302 5.24 -15.02 -12.34
C ALA A 302 4.48 -16.36 -12.32
N ALA A 303 3.20 -16.37 -11.90
CA ALA A 303 2.36 -17.57 -11.93
C ALA A 303 1.89 -17.91 -13.34
N VAL A 304 1.36 -16.93 -14.08
CA VAL A 304 0.70 -17.18 -15.37
C VAL A 304 1.64 -17.23 -16.56
N ALA A 305 2.71 -16.45 -16.53
CA ALA A 305 3.72 -16.42 -17.59
C ALA A 305 5.00 -17.17 -17.19
N GLY A 306 5.40 -17.09 -15.91
CA GLY A 306 6.56 -17.82 -15.38
C GLY A 306 6.29 -19.27 -14.98
N GLY A 307 5.01 -19.65 -14.80
CA GLY A 307 4.62 -20.98 -14.32
C GLY A 307 4.89 -21.24 -12.84
N ASP A 308 5.25 -20.22 -12.05
CA ASP A 308 5.59 -20.34 -10.63
C ASP A 308 4.35 -20.10 -9.75
N ALA A 309 3.67 -21.20 -9.41
CA ALA A 309 2.46 -21.13 -8.61
C ALA A 309 2.72 -20.76 -7.13
N GLU A 310 3.93 -20.95 -6.60
CA GLU A 310 4.27 -20.56 -5.22
C GLU A 310 4.44 -19.05 -5.13
N VAL A 311 5.14 -18.44 -6.09
CA VAL A 311 5.21 -16.98 -6.24
C VAL A 311 3.80 -16.43 -6.50
N GLY A 312 3.00 -17.10 -7.33
CA GLY A 312 1.60 -16.73 -7.57
C GLY A 312 0.73 -16.66 -6.31
N ARG A 313 0.93 -17.57 -5.35
CA ARG A 313 0.20 -17.51 -4.06
C ARG A 313 0.56 -16.27 -3.26
N ARG A 314 1.82 -15.84 -3.29
CA ARG A 314 2.27 -14.57 -2.68
C ARG A 314 1.68 -13.37 -3.41
N GLY A 315 1.62 -13.43 -4.74
CA GLY A 315 0.96 -12.43 -5.58
C GLY A 315 -0.51 -12.24 -5.20
N LEU A 316 -1.29 -13.32 -5.17
CA LEU A 316 -2.70 -13.29 -4.77
C LEU A 316 -2.92 -12.76 -3.35
N MET A 317 -1.98 -13.00 -2.45
CA MET A 317 -2.03 -12.44 -1.10
C MET A 317 -1.76 -10.94 -1.08
N ALA A 318 -0.79 -10.46 -1.87
CA ALA A 318 -0.55 -9.03 -2.05
C ALA A 318 -1.74 -8.34 -2.73
N THR A 319 -2.37 -9.02 -3.70
CA THR A 319 -3.61 -8.59 -4.34
C THR A 319 -4.76 -8.51 -3.34
N ALA A 320 -4.89 -9.47 -2.42
CA ALA A 320 -5.86 -9.36 -1.32
C ALA A 320 -5.57 -8.13 -0.44
N GLY A 321 -4.29 -7.88 -0.14
CA GLY A 321 -3.84 -6.67 0.55
C GLY A 321 -4.24 -5.38 -0.17
N LEU A 322 -4.03 -5.29 -1.47
CA LEU A 322 -4.44 -4.16 -2.30
C LEU A 322 -5.96 -3.94 -2.30
N VAL A 323 -6.74 -5.02 -2.42
CA VAL A 323 -8.21 -4.95 -2.34
C VAL A 323 -8.64 -4.37 -0.99
N VAL A 324 -8.04 -4.84 0.11
CA VAL A 324 -8.33 -4.31 1.44
C VAL A 324 -7.91 -2.85 1.57
N TRP A 325 -6.71 -2.50 1.10
CA TRP A 325 -6.17 -1.15 1.21
C TRP A 325 -6.99 -0.14 0.40
N ALA A 326 -7.17 -0.38 -0.89
CA ALA A 326 -7.94 0.49 -1.78
C ALA A 326 -9.43 0.52 -1.39
N GLY A 327 -10.01 -0.66 -1.13
CA GLY A 327 -11.43 -0.76 -0.75
C GLY A 327 -11.72 -0.02 0.55
N SER A 328 -10.88 -0.22 1.57
CA SER A 328 -11.05 0.47 2.85
C SER A 328 -10.85 1.98 2.73
N TYR A 329 -9.93 2.44 1.87
CA TYR A 329 -9.79 3.86 1.54
C TYR A 329 -11.08 4.50 1.06
N PHE A 330 -11.77 3.86 0.10
CA PHE A 330 -13.05 4.41 -0.33
C PHE A 330 -14.16 4.24 0.73
N ALA A 331 -14.14 3.18 1.53
CA ALA A 331 -15.04 3.07 2.68
C ALA A 331 -14.80 4.17 3.72
N GLY A 332 -13.57 4.64 3.87
CA GLY A 332 -13.18 5.79 4.67
C GLY A 332 -13.75 7.10 4.13
N LEU A 333 -13.66 7.33 2.81
CA LEU A 333 -14.30 8.47 2.15
C LEU A 333 -15.82 8.51 2.40
N ALA A 334 -16.48 7.35 2.41
CA ALA A 334 -17.92 7.24 2.67
C ALA A 334 -18.28 7.09 4.17
N SER A 335 -17.31 7.13 5.08
CA SER A 335 -17.51 6.80 6.50
C SER A 335 -18.47 7.76 7.22
N PRO A 336 -19.31 7.29 8.15
CA PRO A 336 -20.12 8.19 8.98
C PRO A 336 -19.32 8.88 10.11
N LEU A 337 -18.03 8.54 10.29
CA LEU A 337 -17.18 9.17 11.29
C LEU A 337 -16.95 10.65 10.96
N VAL A 338 -16.64 11.47 11.97
CA VAL A 338 -16.37 12.89 11.77
C VAL A 338 -15.07 13.10 11.00
N ASP A 339 -15.02 14.17 10.21
CA ASP A 339 -13.80 14.60 9.52
C ASP A 339 -12.65 14.82 10.51
N GLY A 340 -11.45 14.37 10.15
CA GLY A 340 -10.28 14.43 11.03
C GLY A 340 -10.18 13.31 12.09
N THR A 341 -11.13 12.36 12.13
CA THR A 341 -10.95 11.14 12.93
C THR A 341 -9.72 10.38 12.41
N ARG A 342 -8.70 10.23 13.25
CA ARG A 342 -7.42 9.61 12.86
C ARG A 342 -6.87 8.68 13.94
N PRO A 343 -6.15 7.61 13.55
CA PRO A 343 -5.34 6.84 14.45
C PRO A 343 -4.16 7.67 14.93
N LEU A 344 -3.57 7.27 16.05
CA LEU A 344 -2.47 7.98 16.68
C LEU A 344 -1.29 7.03 16.80
N LEU A 345 -0.09 7.54 16.50
CA LEU A 345 1.17 6.84 16.75
C LEU A 345 1.80 7.44 18.00
N ARG A 346 2.05 6.59 18.99
CA ARG A 346 2.67 6.98 20.25
C ARG A 346 4.07 6.38 20.33
N CYS A 347 5.05 7.24 20.58
CA CYS A 347 6.42 6.84 20.89
C CYS A 347 6.75 7.37 22.29
N ASP A 348 6.97 6.48 23.25
CA ASP A 348 7.41 6.88 24.59
C ASP A 348 8.93 7.12 24.57
N GLY A 349 9.32 8.39 24.74
CA GLY A 349 10.71 8.78 24.96
C GLY A 349 11.15 8.53 26.40
N GLY A 350 12.33 7.93 26.58
CA GLY A 350 13.00 7.93 27.87
C GLY A 350 13.23 9.36 28.41
N ALA A 351 13.19 9.44 29.75
CA ALA A 351 13.44 10.59 30.63
C ALA A 351 12.35 11.67 30.74
N VAL A 352 11.48 11.47 31.74
CA VAL A 352 10.95 12.57 32.55
C VAL A 352 12.13 13.26 33.22
N VAL A 353 12.64 14.36 32.65
CA VAL A 353 13.44 15.31 33.43
C VAL A 353 12.47 16.02 34.36
N SER A 354 12.38 15.50 35.58
CA SER A 354 11.74 16.20 36.70
C SER A 354 12.52 17.49 36.94
N THR A 355 11.97 18.61 36.53
CA THR A 355 12.34 19.91 37.07
C THR A 355 11.66 20.05 38.43
N ARG A 356 12.45 19.87 39.49
CA ARG A 356 12.20 20.55 40.75
C ARG A 356 12.74 21.96 40.67
#